data_AF-A0A969J4N9-F1
#
_entry.id   AF-A0A969J4N9-F1
#
_cell.length_a   1.000
_cell.length_b   1.000
_cell.length_c   1.000
_cell.angle_alpha   90.00
_cell.angle_beta   90.00
_cell.angle_gamma   90.00
#
_symmetry.space_group_name_H-M   'P 1'
#
loop_
_entity.id
_entity.type
_entity.pdbx_description
1 polymer ?
#
loop_
_entity_poly.entity_id
_entity_poly.type
_entity_poly.pdbx_seq_one_letter_code
_entity_poly.pdbx_strand_id
1 'polypeptide(L)'
;MMQAGELMWSETEQQIAKVAFEKAYERETQTLVQMIRDSADQIAELKDLWKLHDFLSARRHDIDGKYDYDYSELIFTFAQLVKQGWLNLEDLEGLDKTKITKVAALTRM
;
A
#
# COMPACT_ATOMS: atom_id res chain seq x y z
N MET A 1 0.67 -31.11 -4.21
CA MET A 1 1.67 -30.31 -4.95
C MET A 1 0.91 -29.52 -6.01
N MET A 2 0.44 -28.32 -5.69
CA MET A 2 -0.18 -27.42 -6.68
C MET A 2 0.92 -26.60 -7.36
N GLN A 3 0.80 -26.44 -8.67
CA GLN A 3 1.81 -25.90 -9.58
C GLN A 3 2.14 -24.44 -9.24
N ALA A 4 3.39 -24.19 -8.81
CA ALA A 4 3.94 -22.84 -8.64
C ALA A 4 4.37 -22.25 -10.00
N GLY A 5 3.40 -22.04 -10.90
CA GLY A 5 3.62 -21.50 -12.24
C GLY A 5 2.88 -20.19 -12.55
N GLU A 6 2.17 -19.58 -11.59
CA GLU A 6 1.13 -18.61 -11.94
C GLU A 6 1.53 -17.13 -12.06
N LEU A 7 2.72 -16.70 -11.62
CA LEU A 7 3.13 -15.29 -11.74
C LEU A 7 4.67 -15.16 -11.80
N MET A 8 5.29 -15.64 -12.87
CA MET A 8 6.68 -15.27 -13.15
C MET A 8 6.71 -13.76 -13.44
N TRP A 9 7.46 -13.02 -12.62
CA TRP A 9 7.70 -11.58 -12.81
C TRP A 9 8.94 -11.41 -13.67
N SER A 10 8.79 -10.84 -14.87
CA SER A 10 9.95 -10.46 -15.69
C SER A 10 10.73 -9.31 -15.03
N GLU A 11 12.00 -9.11 -15.41
CA GLU A 11 12.82 -8.02 -14.88
C GLU A 11 12.16 -6.64 -15.05
N THR A 12 11.54 -6.41 -16.21
CA THR A 12 10.78 -5.19 -16.49
C THR A 12 9.59 -5.03 -15.55
N GLU A 13 8.83 -6.11 -15.33
CA GLU A 13 7.67 -6.08 -14.42
C GLU A 13 8.11 -5.88 -12.96
N GLN A 14 9.23 -6.46 -12.54
CA GLN A 14 9.78 -6.26 -11.20
C GLN A 14 10.15 -4.79 -10.98
N GLN A 15 10.75 -4.14 -11.98
CA GLN A 15 11.09 -2.73 -11.89
C GLN A 15 9.84 -1.84 -11.81
N ILE A 16 8.83 -2.10 -12.65
CA ILE A 16 7.55 -1.36 -12.62
C ILE A 16 6.87 -1.55 -11.27
N ALA A 17 6.78 -2.79 -10.80
CA ALA A 17 6.18 -3.13 -9.52
C ALA A 17 6.87 -2.42 -8.35
N LYS A 18 8.20 -2.43 -8.32
CA LYS A 18 8.97 -1.75 -7.29
C LYS A 18 8.71 -0.24 -7.28
N VAL A 19 8.72 0.39 -8.45
CA VAL A 19 8.43 1.84 -8.58
C VAL A 19 7.00 2.17 -8.13
N ALA A 20 6.02 1.37 -8.54
CA ALA A 20 4.63 1.53 -8.12
C ALA A 20 4.47 1.39 -6.60
N PHE A 21 5.13 0.39 -6.01
CA PHE A 21 5.12 0.12 -4.58
C PHE A 21 5.76 1.25 -3.76
N GLU A 22 6.95 1.69 -4.15
CA GLU A 22 7.67 2.81 -3.50
C GLU A 22 6.84 4.11 -3.59
N LYS A 23 6.24 4.38 -4.75
CA LYS A 23 5.38 5.56 -4.95
C LYS A 23 4.15 5.55 -4.05
N ALA A 24 3.51 4.40 -3.86
CA ALA A 24 2.38 4.26 -2.95
C ALA A 24 2.81 4.48 -1.49
N TYR A 25 3.94 3.90 -1.09
CA TYR A 25 4.52 4.09 0.24
C TYR A 25 4.82 5.57 0.53
N GLU A 26 5.47 6.27 -0.41
CA GLU A 26 5.77 7.70 -0.27
C GLU A 26 4.49 8.53 -0.13
N ARG A 27 3.48 8.30 -0.98
CA ARG A 27 2.20 9.02 -0.92
C ARG A 27 1.49 8.84 0.42
N GLU A 28 1.41 7.60 0.90
CA GLU A 28 0.73 7.30 2.15
C GLU A 28 1.48 7.88 3.35
N THR A 29 2.80 7.69 3.42
CA THR A 29 3.61 8.17 4.54
C THR A 29 3.66 9.70 4.58
N GLN A 30 3.75 10.39 3.44
CA GLN A 30 3.66 11.85 3.38
C GLN A 30 2.31 12.35 3.88
N THR A 31 1.21 11.71 3.46
CA THR A 31 -0.13 12.04 3.91
C THR A 31 -0.30 11.81 5.42
N LEU A 32 0.21 10.67 5.92
CA LEU A 32 0.21 10.34 7.34
C LEU A 32 0.99 11.38 8.16
N VAL A 33 2.18 11.77 7.72
CA VAL A 33 2.99 12.81 8.39
C VAL A 33 2.23 14.13 8.44
N GLN A 34 1.56 14.54 7.37
CA GLN A 34 0.77 15.78 7.37
C GLN A 34 -0.41 15.69 8.34
N MET A 35 -1.16 14.58 8.31
CA MET A 35 -2.26 14.35 9.26
C MET A 35 -1.80 14.38 10.72
N ILE A 36 -0.62 13.84 11.02
CA ILE A 36 -0.06 13.86 12.38
C ILE A 36 0.28 15.28 12.81
N ARG A 37 0.88 16.09 11.93
CA ARG A 37 1.16 17.50 12.21
C ARG A 37 -0.14 18.26 12.51
N ASP A 38 -1.13 18.12 11.64
CA ASP A 38 -2.42 18.78 11.81
C ASP A 38 -3.11 18.33 13.11
N SER A 39 -3.04 17.04 13.45
CA SER A 39 -3.62 16.51 14.69
C SER A 39 -2.88 16.99 15.94
N ALA A 40 -1.54 17.07 15.87
CA ALA A 40 -0.70 17.54 16.97
C ALA A 40 -0.96 19.03 17.29
N ASP A 41 -1.17 19.84 16.26
CA ASP A 41 -1.49 21.27 16.40
C ASP A 41 -2.86 21.51 17.09
N GLN A 42 -3.77 20.53 17.06
CA GLN A 42 -5.09 20.60 17.68
C GLN A 42 -5.16 20.00 19.09
N ILE A 43 -4.05 19.50 19.65
CA ILE A 43 -4.05 18.91 20.99
C ILE A 43 -4.30 19.99 22.04
N ALA A 44 -5.42 19.90 22.76
CA ALA A 44 -5.77 20.81 23.85
C ALA A 44 -5.69 20.13 25.23
N GLU A 45 -5.95 18.82 25.31
CA GLU A 45 -5.99 18.08 26.56
C GLU A 45 -5.23 16.75 26.47
N LEU A 46 -4.88 16.18 27.63
CA LEU A 46 -4.16 14.90 27.72
C LEU A 46 -4.89 13.75 27.00
N LYS A 47 -6.23 13.77 26.95
CA LYS A 47 -7.03 12.78 26.21
C LYS A 47 -6.75 12.80 24.70
N ASP A 48 -6.45 13.96 24.14
CA ASP A 48 -6.22 14.12 22.70
C ASP A 48 -4.82 13.61 22.34
N LEU A 49 -3.85 13.80 23.23
CA LEU A 49 -2.53 13.18 23.13
C LEU A 49 -2.62 11.65 23.10
N TRP A 50 -3.42 11.04 23.99
CA TRP A 50 -3.59 9.58 23.99
C TRP A 50 -4.29 9.06 22.73
N LYS A 51 -5.29 9.78 22.22
CA LYS A 51 -5.91 9.45 20.92
C LYS A 51 -4.89 9.46 19.78
N LEU A 52 -4.00 10.47 19.74
CA LEU A 52 -2.94 10.53 18.74
C LEU A 52 -1.95 9.36 18.89
N HIS A 53 -1.57 9.00 20.12
CA HIS A 53 -0.72 7.85 20.39
C HIS A 53 -1.33 6.53 19.89
N ASP A 54 -2.60 6.30 20.18
CA ASP A 54 -3.29 5.07 19.79
C ASP A 54 -3.44 4.99 18.26
N PHE A 55 -3.74 6.13 17.63
CA PHE A 55 -3.75 6.26 16.17
C PHE A 55 -2.38 5.92 15.55
N LEU A 56 -1.29 6.47 16.08
CA LEU A 56 0.07 6.19 15.61
C LEU A 56 0.44 4.72 15.77
N SER A 57 0.07 4.12 16.90
CA SER A 57 0.33 2.71 17.19
C SER A 57 -0.38 1.79 16.19
N ALA A 58 -1.65 2.09 15.87
CA ALA A 58 -2.40 1.36 14.85
C ALA A 58 -1.80 1.54 13.45
N ARG A 59 -1.43 2.77 13.08
CA ARG A 59 -0.85 3.07 11.76
C ARG A 59 0.51 2.43 11.53
N ARG A 60 1.34 2.35 12.57
CA ARG A 60 2.61 1.64 12.50
C ARG A 60 2.41 0.17 12.11
N HIS A 61 1.51 -0.52 12.79
CA HIS A 61 1.24 -1.93 12.50
C HIS A 61 0.70 -2.15 11.07
N ASP A 62 -0.21 -1.27 10.62
CA ASP A 62 -0.77 -1.30 9.26
C ASP A 62 0.32 -1.09 8.20
N ILE A 63 1.20 -0.10 8.37
CA ILE A 63 2.30 0.18 7.42
C ILE A 63 3.34 -0.94 7.42
N ASP A 64 3.78 -1.39 8.61
CA ASP A 64 4.81 -2.43 8.74
C ASP A 64 4.35 -3.74 8.08
N GLY A 65 3.08 -4.11 8.20
CA GLY A 65 2.54 -5.31 7.56
C GLY A 65 2.24 -5.14 6.08
N LYS A 66 1.72 -3.99 5.67
CA LYS A 66 1.30 -3.76 4.27
C LYS A 66 2.47 -3.61 3.31
N TYR A 67 3.57 -3.01 3.76
CA TYR A 67 4.74 -2.74 2.92
C TYR A 67 5.85 -3.79 3.06
N ASP A 68 5.50 -5.02 3.43
CA ASP A 68 6.40 -6.17 3.29
C ASP A 68 6.46 -6.60 1.82
N TYR A 69 7.59 -6.35 1.16
CA TYR A 69 7.71 -6.55 -0.28
C TYR A 69 7.93 -8.04 -0.61
N ASP A 70 6.84 -8.74 -0.92
CA ASP A 70 6.84 -10.14 -1.35
C ASP A 70 6.06 -10.31 -2.67
N TYR A 71 6.71 -10.87 -3.69
CA TYR A 71 6.12 -11.09 -5.02
C TYR A 71 4.90 -12.02 -5.04
N SER A 72 4.79 -12.93 -4.06
CA SER A 72 3.66 -13.86 -3.94
C SER A 72 2.40 -13.17 -3.42
N GLU A 73 2.55 -12.12 -2.61
CA GLU A 73 1.44 -11.34 -2.04
C GLU A 73 1.19 -10.03 -2.81
N LEU A 74 2.13 -9.61 -3.66
CA LEU A 74 2.16 -8.29 -4.29
C LEU A 74 0.89 -7.92 -5.07
N ILE A 75 0.21 -8.89 -5.68
CA ILE A 75 -1.07 -8.66 -6.37
C ILE A 75 -2.17 -8.25 -5.38
N PHE A 76 -2.22 -8.88 -4.20
CA PHE A 76 -3.16 -8.51 -3.14
C PHE A 76 -2.78 -7.15 -2.54
N THR A 77 -1.50 -6.92 -2.30
CA THR A 77 -1.01 -5.63 -1.79
C THR A 77 -1.36 -4.49 -2.76
N PHE A 78 -1.13 -4.65 -4.07
CA PHE A 78 -1.56 -3.65 -5.05
C PHE A 78 -3.07 -3.45 -5.07
N ALA A 79 -3.87 -4.51 -4.97
CA ALA A 79 -5.33 -4.37 -4.91
C ALA A 79 -5.78 -3.57 -3.68
N GLN A 80 -5.16 -3.81 -2.52
CA GLN A 80 -5.38 -3.07 -1.28
C GLN A 80 -4.96 -1.61 -1.43
N LEU A 81 -3.78 -1.33 -1.99
CA LEU A 81 -3.28 0.04 -2.21
C LEU A 81 -4.18 0.82 -3.18
N VAL A 82 -4.69 0.17 -4.23
CA VAL A 82 -5.67 0.78 -5.15
C VAL A 82 -6.99 1.05 -4.44
N LYS A 83 -7.49 0.09 -3.64
CA LYS A 83 -8.72 0.26 -2.85
C LYS A 83 -8.62 1.42 -1.85
N GLN A 84 -7.44 1.62 -1.27
CA GLN A 84 -7.14 2.70 -0.34
C GLN A 84 -6.79 4.03 -1.02
N GLY A 85 -6.66 4.04 -2.36
CA GLY A 85 -6.35 5.25 -3.13
C GLY A 85 -4.87 5.67 -3.11
N TRP A 86 -3.97 4.83 -2.60
CA TRP A 86 -2.53 5.11 -2.56
C TRP A 86 -1.84 4.81 -3.90
N LEU A 87 -2.46 3.95 -4.70
CA LEU A 87 -1.98 3.53 -6.01
C LEU A 87 -3.10 3.63 -7.05
N ASN A 88 -2.78 4.05 -8.27
CA ASN A 88 -3.72 4.00 -9.39
C ASN A 88 -3.42 2.78 -10.27
N LEU A 89 -4.42 2.23 -10.96
CA LEU A 89 -4.19 1.15 -11.93
C LEU A 89 -3.25 1.58 -13.07
N GLU A 90 -3.23 2.87 -13.40
CA GLU A 90 -2.30 3.48 -14.37
C GLU A 90 -0.84 3.39 -13.92
N ASP A 91 -0.59 3.41 -12.59
CA ASP A 91 0.76 3.25 -12.03
C ASP A 91 1.30 1.81 -12.24
N LEU A 92 0.45 0.87 -12.67
CA LEU A 92 0.78 -0.53 -12.97
C LEU A 92 0.89 -0.80 -14.48
N GLU A 93 0.83 0.23 -15.33
CA GLU A 93 1.00 0.04 -16.77
C GLU A 93 2.35 -0.58 -17.11
N GLY A 94 2.34 -1.56 -18.00
CA GLY A 94 3.51 -2.35 -18.39
C GLY A 94 3.64 -3.69 -17.64
N LEU A 95 2.81 -3.94 -16.63
CA LEU A 95 2.58 -5.30 -16.13
C LEU A 95 1.75 -6.12 -17.11
N ASP A 96 1.87 -7.46 -17.03
CA ASP A 96 0.99 -8.35 -17.79
C ASP A 96 -0.49 -8.04 -17.50
N LYS A 97 -1.31 -8.04 -18.56
CA LYS A 97 -2.74 -7.69 -18.47
C LYS A 97 -3.51 -8.57 -17.49
N THR A 98 -3.11 -9.83 -17.33
CA THR A 98 -3.71 -10.76 -16.37
C THR A 98 -3.46 -10.30 -14.94
N LYS A 99 -2.25 -9.77 -14.63
CA LYS A 99 -1.90 -9.22 -13.33
C LYS A 99 -2.75 -7.99 -13.01
N ILE A 100 -2.82 -7.03 -13.94
CA ILE A 100 -3.62 -5.81 -13.79
C ILE A 100 -5.11 -6.14 -13.61
N THR A 101 -5.63 -7.11 -14.37
CA THR A 101 -7.02 -7.55 -14.26
C THR A 101 -7.30 -8.21 -12.90
N LYS A 102 -6.37 -9.04 -12.38
CA LYS A 102 -6.47 -9.63 -11.04
C LYS A 102 -6.51 -8.53 -9.96
N VAL A 103 -5.61 -7.54 -10.03
CA VAL A 103 -5.61 -6.38 -9.11
C VAL A 103 -6.96 -5.67 -9.14
N ALA A 104 -7.44 -5.29 -10.34
CA ALA A 104 -8.70 -4.56 -10.49
C ALA A 104 -9.93 -5.34 -9.99
N ALA A 105 -9.94 -6.67 -10.12
CA ALA A 105 -11.00 -7.52 -9.59
C ALA A 105 -10.98 -7.55 -8.06
N LEU A 106 -9.79 -7.74 -7.47
CA LEU A 106 -9.61 -7.82 -6.01
C LEU A 106 -9.90 -6.48 -5.31
N THR A 107 -9.68 -5.34 -5.96
CA THR A 107 -10.03 -4.02 -5.43
C THR A 107 -11.54 -3.88 -5.12
N ARG A 108 -12.40 -4.63 -5.83
CA ARG A 108 -13.87 -4.56 -5.71
C ARG A 108 -14.46 -5.55 -4.70
N MET A 109 -13.64 -6.46 -4.15
CA MET A 109 -14.03 -7.39 -3.09
C MET A 109 -13.90 -6.70 -1.73
#